data_AF-A0A0L6WVU2-F1
#
_entry.id   AF-A0A0L6WVU2-F1
#
_cell.length_a   1.000
_cell.length_b   1.000
_cell.length_c   1.000
_cell.angle_alpha   90.00
_cell.angle_beta   90.00
_cell.angle_gamma   90.00
#
_symmetry.space_group_name_H-M   'P 1'
#
loop_
_entity.id
_entity.type
_entity.pdbx_description
1 polymer ?
#
loop_
_entity_poly.entity_id
_entity_poly.type
_entity_poly.pdbx_seq_one_letter_code
_entity_poly.pdbx_strand_id
1 'polypeptide(L)' 'MLPEHKQWDHTIELLLDSTPSSYKVYPLVPQEQDKLNASLQENLNSGHICPSKSPMASLVFFIKKKDGLLQLV' A
#
# COMPACT_ATOMS: atom_id res chain seq x y z
N MET A 1 7.42 4.41 13.53
CA MET A 1 6.35 5.33 13.92
C MET A 1 6.35 6.48 12.92
N LEU A 2 5.19 6.85 12.38
CA LEU A 2 5.06 8.06 11.57
C LEU A 2 5.38 9.30 12.41
N PRO A 3 6.02 10.33 11.84
CA PRO A 3 6.20 11.60 12.54
C PRO A 3 4.84 12.21 12.88
N GLU A 4 4.78 12.98 13.96
CA GLU A 4 3.58 13.72 14.31
C GLU A 4 3.18 14.69 13.19
N HIS A 5 1.86 14.84 13.01
CA HIS A 5 1.31 15.78 12.05
C HIS A 5 1.78 17.20 12.35
N LYS A 6 2.16 17.92 11.29
CA LYS A 6 2.73 19.26 11.36
C LYS A 6 1.90 20.26 10.56
N GLN A 7 2.04 21.53 10.89
CA GLN A 7 1.35 22.63 10.20
C GLN A 7 1.64 22.73 8.69
N TRP A 8 2.72 22.10 8.22
CA TRP A 8 3.14 22.07 6.83
C TRP A 8 2.83 20.74 6.12
N ASP A 9 2.02 19.87 6.73
CA ASP A 9 1.57 18.66 6.05
C ASP A 9 0.61 19.03 4.91
N HIS A 10 0.90 18.49 3.73
CA HIS A 10 0.10 18.77 2.55
C HIS A 10 -1.20 17.97 2.58
N THR A 11 -2.33 18.68 2.53
CA THR A 11 -3.62 18.06 2.25
C THR A 11 -3.72 17.76 0.76
N ILE A 12 -4.14 16.53 0.44
CA ILE A 12 -4.44 16.13 -0.94
C ILE A 12 -5.93 16.32 -1.15
N GLU A 13 -6.31 17.38 -1.88
CA GLU A 13 -7.69 17.63 -2.25
C GLU A 13 -8.10 16.74 -3.42
N LEU A 14 -9.18 15.99 -3.24
CA LEU A 14 -9.80 15.21 -4.31
C LEU A 14 -10.73 16.10 -5.14
N LEU A 15 -10.88 15.80 -6.42
CA LEU A 15 -11.85 16.47 -7.28
C LEU A 15 -13.27 16.19 -6.77
N LEU A 16 -14.14 17.21 -6.79
CA LEU A 16 -15.46 17.22 -6.14
C LEU A 16 -16.37 16.04 -6.54
N ASP A 17 -16.25 15.57 -7.78
CA ASP A 17 -17.06 14.47 -8.33
C ASP A 17 -16.25 13.17 -8.55
N SER A 18 -15.09 13.04 -7.89
CA SER A 18 -14.29 11.82 -7.98
C SER A 18 -14.99 10.65 -7.29
N THR A 19 -15.14 9.54 -8.02
CA THR A 19 -15.72 8.31 -7.48
C THR A 19 -14.63 7.41 -6.91
N PRO A 20 -14.88 6.75 -5.75
CA PRO A 20 -13.94 5.78 -5.21
C PRO A 20 -13.69 4.64 -6.18
N SER A 21 -12.42 4.37 -6.51
CA SER A 21 -12.03 3.22 -7.31
C SER A 21 -11.67 2.03 -6.41
N SER A 22 -12.28 0.87 -6.66
CA SER A 22 -11.91 -0.39 -6.01
C SER A 22 -11.45 -1.37 -7.07
N TYR A 23 -10.14 -1.63 -7.11
CA TYR A 23 -9.55 -2.58 -8.05
C TYR A 23 -9.34 -3.94 -7.39
N LYS A 24 -9.59 -5.03 -8.13
CA LYS A 24 -9.46 -6.41 -7.64
C LYS A 24 -8.00 -6.84 -7.57
N VAL A 25 -7.57 -7.37 -6.42
CA VAL A 25 -6.24 -7.96 -6.26
C VAL A 25 -6.01 -9.06 -7.31
N TYR A 26 -4.89 -8.98 -8.05
CA TYR A 26 -4.50 -10.04 -8.98
C TYR A 26 -4.05 -11.29 -8.22
N PRO A 27 -4.21 -12.50 -8.79
CA PRO A 27 -3.64 -13.70 -8.21
C PRO A 27 -2.11 -13.56 -8.08
N LEU A 28 -1.61 -13.66 -6.85
CA LEU A 28 -0.18 -13.65 -6.55
C LEU A 28 0.35 -15.08 -6.53
N VAL A 29 1.56 -15.29 -7.04
CA VAL A 29 2.25 -16.58 -6.85
C VAL A 29 2.66 -16.74 -5.38
N PRO A 30 2.88 -17.97 -4.87
CA PRO A 30 3.16 -18.18 -3.44
C PRO A 30 4.32 -17.31 -2.89
N GLN A 31 5.40 -17.17 -3.66
CA GLN A 31 6.54 -16.33 -3.27
C GLN A 31 6.18 -14.84 -3.13
N GLU A 32 5.30 -14.32 -3.98
CA GLU A 32 4.83 -12.94 -3.91
C GLU A 32 3.88 -12.75 -2.74
N GLN A 33 3.02 -13.73 -2.47
CA GLN A 33 2.10 -13.71 -1.33
C GLN A 33 2.85 -13.70 0.01
N ASP A 34 3.88 -14.54 0.16
CA ASP A 34 4.74 -14.55 1.35
C ASP A 34 5.43 -13.22 1.56
N LYS A 35 5.93 -12.62 0.47
CA LYS A 35 6.54 -11.30 0.53
C LYS A 35 5.55 -10.19 0.88
N LEU A 36 4.34 -10.24 0.32
CA LEU A 36 3.27 -9.31 0.65
C LEU A 36 2.94 -9.38 2.15
N ASN A 37 2.76 -10.59 2.68
CA ASN A 37 2.47 -10.78 4.10
C ASN A 37 3.57 -10.24 5.00
N ALA A 38 4.84 -10.51 4.66
CA ALA A 38 5.99 -9.98 5.40
C ALA A 38 6.03 -8.43 5.35
N SER A 39 5.84 -7.85 4.17
CA SER A 39 5.79 -6.39 3.99
C SER A 39 4.65 -5.75 4.77
N LEU A 40 3.46 -6.36 4.77
CA LEU A 40 2.32 -5.88 5.55
C LEU A 40 2.61 -5.92 7.05
N GLN A 41 3.16 -7.02 7.57
CA GLN A 41 3.52 -7.11 8.99
C GLN A 41 4.55 -6.06 9.39
N GLU A 42 5.60 -5.86 8.59
CA GLU A 42 6.63 -4.85 8.87
C GLU A 42 6.03 -3.43 8.90
N ASN A 43 5.16 -3.09 7.94
CA ASN A 43 4.53 -1.78 7.87
C ASN A 43 3.48 -1.54 8.96
N LEU A 44 2.77 -2.60 9.37
CA LEU A 44 1.85 -2.54 10.52
C LEU A 44 2.64 -2.35 11.83
N ASN A 45 3.72 -3.10 12.02
CA ASN A 45 4.56 -3.01 13.22
C ASN A 45 5.26 -1.64 13.34
N SER A 46 5.70 -1.07 12.21
CA SER A 46 6.29 0.28 12.17
C SER A 46 5.26 1.40 12.29
N GLY A 47 3.96 1.09 12.12
CA GLY A 47 2.86 2.05 12.15
C GLY A 47 2.78 2.94 10.90
N HIS A 48 3.39 2.52 9.78
CA HIS A 48 3.29 3.23 8.51
C HIS A 48 1.92 3.01 7.83
N ILE A 49 1.29 1.86 8.07
CA ILE A 49 -0.06 1.54 7.58
C ILE A 49 -0.95 1.07 8.72
N CYS A 50 -2.26 1.15 8.51
CA CYS A 50 -3.27 0.63 9.43
C CYS A 50 -4.46 0.03 8.66
N PRO A 51 -5.21 -0.91 9.26
CA PRO A 51 -6.45 -1.40 8.68
C PRO A 51 -7.46 -0.25 8.49
N SER A 52 -8.13 -0.20 7.33
CA SER A 52 -9.14 0.81 7.03
C SER A 52 -10.39 0.18 6.41
N LYS A 53 -11.49 0.93 6.42
CA LYS A 53 -12.76 0.57 5.74
C LYS A 53 -13.03 1.49 4.54
N SER A 54 -11.98 1.92 3.86
CA SER A 54 -12.09 2.82 2.70
C SER A 54 -12.80 2.12 1.53
N PRO A 55 -13.72 2.80 0.82
CA PRO A 55 -14.24 2.29 -0.44
C PRO A 55 -13.18 2.32 -1.57
N MET A 56 -12.06 3.03 -1.38
CA MET A 56 -10.95 3.09 -2.31
C MET A 56 -9.97 1.95 -2.07
N ALA A 57 -9.61 1.23 -3.13
CA ALA A 57 -8.58 0.20 -3.11
C ALA A 57 -7.78 0.24 -4.42
N SER A 58 -6.46 0.25 -4.28
CA SER A 58 -5.52 0.15 -5.40
C SER A 58 -4.91 -1.24 -5.48
N LEU A 59 -4.46 -1.60 -6.67
CA LEU A 59 -3.74 -2.84 -6.91
C LEU A 59 -2.35 -2.78 -6.30
N VAL A 60 -1.84 -3.96 -5.94
CA VAL A 60 -0.47 -4.18 -5.49
C VAL A 60 0.13 -5.26 -6.37
N PHE A 61 1.34 -5.04 -6.85
CA PHE A 61 2.09 -6.04 -7.61
C PHE A 61 3.59 -5.96 -7.31
N PHE A 62 4.33 -6.98 -7.73
CA PHE A 62 5.77 -7.05 -7.52
C PHE A 62 6.53 -6.94 -8.83
N ILE A 63 7.64 -6.20 -8.80
CA ILE A 63 8.62 -6.19 -9.89
C ILE A 63 9.87 -6.91 -9.42
N LYS A 64 10.34 -7.88 -10.22
CA LYS A 64 11.64 -8.52 -9.98
C LYS A 64 12.78 -7.58 -10.35
N LYS A 65 13.64 -7.28 -9.38
CA LYS A 65 14.87 -6.51 -9.55
C LYS A 65 16.01 -7.38 -10.06
N LYS A 66 17.08 -6.74 -10.53
CA LYS A 66 18.25 -7.40 -11.13
C LYS A 66 18.96 -8.36 -10.16
N ASP A 67 18.93 -8.04 -8.88
CA ASP A 67 19.45 -8.85 -7.75
C ASP A 67 18.53 -10.02 -7.37
N GLY A 68 17.40 -10.21 -8.07
CA GLY A 68 16.44 -11.27 -7.80
C GLY A 68 15.45 -10.95 -6.68
N LEU A 69 15.57 -9.80 -6.01
CA LEU A 69 14.61 -9.34 -5.03
C LEU A 69 13.34 -8.85 -5.72
N LEU A 70 12.19 -9.10 -5.11
CA LEU A 70 10.92 -8.51 -5.52
C LEU A 70 10.77 -7.11 -4.90
N GLN A 71 10.25 -6.12 -5.61
CA GLN A 71 9.90 -4.82 -5.03
C GLN A 71 8.39 -4.61 -5.16
N LEU A 72 7.74 -4.24 -4.06
CA LEU A 72 6.35 -3.82 -4.03
C LEU A 72 6.19 -2.50 -4.81
N VAL A 73 5.19 -2.42 -5.67
CA VAL A 73 4.81 -1.22 -6.43
C VAL A 73 3.38 -0.85 -6.14
#